data_AF-A0A520M462-F1
#
_entry.id   AF-A0A520M462-F1
#
_cell.length_a   1.000
_cell.length_b   1.000
_cell.length_c   1.000
_cell.angle_alpha   90.00
_cell.angle_beta   90.00
_cell.angle_gamma   90.00
#
_symmetry.space_group_name_H-M   'P 1'
#
loop_
_entity.id
_entity.type
_entity.pdbx_description
1 polymer ?
#
loop_
_entity_poly.entity_id
_entity_poly.type
_entity_poly.pdbx_seq_one_letter_code
_entity_poly.pdbx_strand_id
1 'polypeptide(L)'
;MSCVVYVEKTDNLKKLKRISNYLDYDLVTDYPKEGSCIGISDKGLYFIQDAINPTNPLSVNFLSGSMGWRIKRANHETLLKKTLGKIKEPIRIFDATAGLLSDAIIFLSLGHKVIACEQSKILYLLVLDACN
;
A
#
# COMPACT_ATOMS: atom_id res chain seq x y z
N MET A 1 11.00 2.35 -17.72
CA MET A 1 11.21 3.36 -16.67
C MET A 1 12.04 2.69 -15.60
N SER A 2 13.22 3.20 -15.27
CA SER A 2 14.06 2.64 -14.21
C SER A 2 13.42 2.94 -12.84
N CYS A 3 13.50 1.97 -11.93
CA CYS A 3 13.09 2.14 -10.54
C CYS A 3 14.27 1.74 -9.65
N VAL A 4 14.54 2.53 -8.61
CA VAL A 4 15.62 2.27 -7.66
C VAL A 4 15.10 2.28 -6.23
N VAL A 5 15.82 1.60 -5.34
CA VAL A 5 15.61 1.69 -3.90
C VAL A 5 16.52 2.78 -3.36
N TYR A 6 15.95 3.87 -2.86
CA TYR A 6 16.69 5.02 -2.35
C TYR A 6 16.89 4.94 -0.83
N VAL A 7 18.14 5.12 -0.39
CA VAL A 7 18.54 5.18 1.02
C VAL A 7 18.55 6.62 1.50
N GLU A 8 17.40 7.09 2.01
CA GLU A 8 17.29 8.42 2.61
C GLU A 8 17.99 8.51 3.98
N LYS A 9 17.87 7.46 4.80
CA LYS A 9 18.53 7.33 6.12
C LYS A 9 19.10 5.92 6.27
N THR A 10 20.29 5.81 6.87
CA THR A 10 21.01 4.54 7.04
C THR A 10 20.35 3.58 8.04
N ASP A 11 19.53 4.07 8.95
CA ASP A 11 18.82 3.27 9.96
C ASP A 11 17.93 2.17 9.33
N ASN A 12 17.45 2.40 8.11
CA ASN A 12 16.58 1.48 7.38
C ASN A 12 17.32 0.56 6.40
N LEU A 13 18.66 0.59 6.35
CA LEU A 13 19.47 -0.07 5.32
C LEU A 13 19.18 -1.57 5.19
N LYS A 14 18.97 -2.28 6.31
CA LYS A 14 18.65 -3.72 6.29
C LYS A 14 17.30 -4.00 5.62
N LYS A 15 16.28 -3.16 5.86
CA LYS A 15 14.96 -3.31 5.25
C LYS A 15 15.01 -2.94 3.76
N LEU A 16 15.70 -1.85 3.41
CA LEU A 16 15.90 -1.42 2.03
C LEU A 16 16.67 -2.46 1.20
N LYS A 17 17.71 -3.11 1.74
CA LYS A 17 18.41 -4.23 1.08
C LYS A 17 17.46 -5.41 0.76
N ARG A 18 16.54 -5.75 1.67
CA ARG A 18 15.55 -6.79 1.41
C ARG A 18 14.57 -6.40 0.31
N ILE A 19 14.12 -5.14 0.29
CA ILE A 19 13.23 -4.61 -0.73
C ILE A 19 13.93 -4.60 -2.09
N SER A 20 15.18 -4.13 -2.17
CA SER A 20 16.02 -4.16 -3.37
C SER A 20 16.12 -5.57 -3.94
N ASN A 21 16.48 -6.56 -3.11
CA ASN A 21 16.56 -7.95 -3.54
C ASN A 21 15.20 -8.54 -4.00
N TYR A 22 14.09 -8.15 -3.36
CA TYR A 22 12.75 -8.67 -3.71
C TYR A 22 12.21 -8.08 -5.01
N LEU A 23 12.47 -6.79 -5.24
CA LEU A 23 12.06 -6.06 -6.43
C LEU A 23 13.02 -6.26 -7.61
N ASP A 24 14.26 -6.68 -7.35
CA ASP A 24 15.36 -6.72 -8.31
C ASP A 24 15.72 -5.31 -8.82
N TYR A 25 15.84 -4.35 -7.90
CA TYR A 25 16.17 -2.95 -8.17
C TYR A 25 17.45 -2.53 -7.46
N ASP A 26 18.23 -1.65 -8.10
CA ASP A 26 19.46 -1.12 -7.52
C ASP A 26 19.20 -0.34 -6.24
N LEU A 27 20.06 -0.55 -5.24
CA LEU A 27 20.08 0.21 -4.00
C LEU A 27 21.03 1.40 -4.14
N VAL A 28 20.51 2.62 -4.08
CA VAL A 28 21.27 3.86 -4.28
C VAL A 28 21.24 4.75 -3.05
N THR A 29 22.34 5.43 -2.78
CA THR A 29 22.46 6.43 -1.69
C THR A 29 22.30 7.85 -2.21
N ASP A 30 22.63 8.08 -3.48
CA ASP A 30 22.38 9.35 -4.15
C ASP A 30 20.95 9.38 -4.66
N TYR A 31 20.27 10.50 -4.45
CA TYR A 31 18.89 10.66 -4.92
C TYR A 31 18.84 10.58 -6.46
N PRO A 32 17.94 9.76 -7.05
CA PRO A 32 17.90 9.54 -8.49
C PRO A 32 17.52 10.81 -9.26
N LYS A 33 18.17 11.04 -10.40
CA LYS A 33 17.93 12.20 -11.27
C LYS A 33 16.89 11.94 -12.37
N GLU A 34 16.35 10.74 -12.44
CA GLU A 34 15.34 10.30 -13.41
C GLU A 34 14.62 9.05 -12.89
N GLY A 35 13.54 8.67 -13.57
CA GLY A 35 12.80 7.44 -13.24
C GLY A 35 12.02 7.55 -11.94
N SER A 36 11.80 6.40 -11.31
CA SER A 36 11.01 6.27 -10.08
C SER A 36 11.87 5.77 -8.93
N CYS A 37 11.42 5.98 -7.70
CA CYS A 37 12.11 5.41 -6.54
C CYS A 37 11.16 4.94 -5.45
N ILE A 38 11.62 3.96 -4.69
CA ILE A 38 11.00 3.49 -3.46
C ILE A 38 11.96 3.74 -2.30
N GLY A 39 11.46 4.26 -1.19
CA GLY A 39 12.28 4.63 -0.04
C GLY A 39 11.51 4.51 1.26
N ILE A 40 12.20 4.70 2.39
CA ILE A 40 11.58 4.70 3.72
C ILE A 40 11.88 6.04 4.39
N SER A 41 10.82 6.74 4.77
CA SER A 41 10.85 7.97 5.55
C SER A 41 10.42 7.69 7.00
N ASP A 42 10.36 8.74 7.83
CA ASP A 42 9.81 8.65 9.19
C ASP A 42 8.32 8.26 9.21
N LYS A 43 7.62 8.36 8.06
CA LYS A 43 6.21 7.97 7.90
C LYS A 43 6.03 6.54 7.34
N GLY A 44 7.12 5.81 7.13
CA GLY A 44 7.10 4.48 6.53
C GLY A 44 7.52 4.48 5.05
N LEU A 45 7.15 3.39 4.37
CA LEU A 45 7.49 3.14 2.97
C LEU A 45 6.73 4.08 2.04
N TYR A 46 7.44 4.62 1.05
CA TYR A 46 6.86 5.48 0.03
C TYR A 46 7.39 5.13 -1.36
N PHE A 47 6.63 5.53 -2.38
CA PHE A 47 7.00 5.45 -3.77
C PHE A 47 6.85 6.81 -4.46
N ILE A 48 7.82 7.18 -5.29
CA ILE A 48 7.81 8.38 -6.13
C ILE A 48 7.89 7.94 -7.59
N GLN A 49 6.91 8.36 -8.39
CA GLN A 49 6.81 7.99 -9.80
C GLN A 49 7.82 8.73 -10.69
N ASP A 50 8.08 10.00 -10.38
CA ASP A 50 9.01 10.86 -11.09
C ASP A 50 9.97 11.50 -10.09
N ALA A 51 11.22 11.01 -10.07
CA ALA A 51 12.24 11.52 -9.18
C ALA A 51 12.60 12.98 -9.48
N ILE A 52 12.41 13.46 -10.71
CA ILE A 52 12.68 14.85 -11.10
C ILE A 52 11.67 15.80 -10.44
N ASN A 53 10.41 15.41 -10.43
CA ASN A 53 9.31 16.18 -9.83
C ASN A 53 8.62 15.35 -8.75
N PRO A 54 9.22 15.20 -7.55
CA PRO A 54 8.75 14.30 -6.48
C PRO A 54 7.52 14.83 -5.74
N THR A 55 6.49 15.20 -6.49
CA THR A 55 5.22 15.65 -5.96
C THR A 55 4.36 14.45 -5.57
N ASN A 56 3.67 14.57 -4.44
CA ASN A 56 2.74 13.56 -3.93
C ASN A 56 3.30 12.12 -3.86
N PRO A 57 4.33 11.86 -3.02
CA PRO A 57 4.79 10.51 -2.77
C PRO A 57 3.63 9.59 -2.37
N LEU A 58 3.53 8.43 -3.02
CA LEU A 58 2.53 7.43 -2.69
C LEU A 58 2.96 6.69 -1.42
N SER A 59 2.15 6.79 -0.38
CA SER A 59 2.25 6.00 0.85
C SER A 59 0.86 5.54 1.26
N VAL A 60 0.78 4.40 1.93
CA VAL A 60 -0.50 3.83 2.39
C VAL A 60 -0.64 4.07 3.89
N ASN A 61 -1.76 4.65 4.31
CA ASN A 61 -2.08 4.82 5.72
C ASN A 61 -3.58 4.63 5.94
N PHE A 62 -3.95 3.55 6.61
CA PHE A 62 -5.36 3.21 6.89
C PHE A 62 -5.94 3.98 8.08
N LEU A 63 -5.13 4.61 8.91
CA LEU A 63 -5.55 5.23 10.16
C LEU A 63 -5.85 6.73 10.01
N SER A 64 -5.48 7.34 8.89
CA SER A 64 -5.66 8.77 8.63
C SER A 64 -6.21 9.05 7.23
N GLY A 65 -6.45 10.33 6.93
CA GLY A 65 -6.93 10.78 5.62
C GLY A 65 -8.31 10.24 5.23
N SER A 66 -8.56 10.19 3.93
CA SER A 66 -9.82 9.72 3.35
C SER A 66 -10.09 8.25 3.71
N MET A 67 -9.07 7.40 3.72
CA MET A 67 -9.18 5.97 4.04
C MET A 67 -9.61 5.74 5.49
N GLY A 68 -8.93 6.36 6.46
CA GLY A 68 -9.30 6.23 7.88
C GLY A 68 -10.71 6.76 8.17
N TRP A 69 -11.13 7.84 7.52
CA TRP A 69 -12.49 8.35 7.63
C TRP A 69 -13.54 7.44 7.01
N ARG A 70 -13.21 6.81 5.86
CA ARG A 70 -14.07 5.82 5.19
C ARG A 70 -14.26 4.58 6.07
N ILE A 71 -13.19 4.04 6.65
CA ILE A 71 -13.21 2.88 7.56
C ILE A 71 -14.10 3.13 8.79
N LYS A 72 -13.95 4.28 9.45
CA LYS A 72 -14.78 4.67 10.62
C LYS A 72 -16.29 4.69 10.31
N ARG A 73 -16.65 4.79 9.03
CA ARG A 73 -18.03 4.82 8.55
C ARG A 73 -18.36 3.64 7.64
N ALA A 74 -17.63 2.53 7.74
CA ALA A 74 -17.88 1.30 6.98
C ALA A 74 -19.36 0.86 7.03
N ASN A 75 -20.04 1.03 8.18
CA ASN A 75 -21.47 0.74 8.31
C ASN A 75 -22.38 1.58 7.39
N HIS A 76 -21.91 2.71 6.87
CA HIS A 76 -22.62 3.58 5.92
C HIS A 76 -22.34 3.23 4.44
N GLU A 77 -21.43 2.30 4.15
CA GLU A 77 -21.08 1.88 2.78
C GLU A 77 -22.18 1.01 2.16
N THR A 78 -23.22 1.64 1.62
CA THR A 78 -24.41 0.93 1.13
C THR A 78 -24.17 0.10 -0.14
N LEU A 79 -23.35 0.58 -1.07
CA LEU A 79 -23.09 -0.12 -2.32
C LEU A 79 -22.27 -1.39 -2.09
N LEU A 80 -21.17 -1.32 -1.34
CA LEU A 80 -20.36 -2.50 -0.99
C LEU A 80 -21.16 -3.55 -0.22
N LYS A 81 -22.04 -3.15 0.71
CA LYS A 81 -22.93 -4.12 1.38
C LYS A 81 -23.92 -4.78 0.41
N LYS A 82 -24.42 -4.04 -0.58
CA LYS A 82 -25.34 -4.58 -1.58
C LYS A 82 -24.68 -5.56 -2.55
N THR A 83 -23.39 -5.37 -2.90
CA THR A 83 -22.69 -6.30 -3.81
C THR A 83 -22.54 -7.70 -3.23
N LEU A 84 -22.53 -7.82 -1.90
CA LEU A 84 -22.54 -9.12 -1.21
C LEU A 84 -23.91 -9.83 -1.30
N GLY A 85 -24.99 -9.11 -1.58
CA GLY A 85 -26.35 -9.64 -1.54
C GLY A 85 -26.90 -9.79 -0.11
N LYS A 86 -27.84 -10.73 0.09
CA LYS A 86 -28.50 -10.95 1.38
C LYS A 86 -27.69 -11.88 2.27
N ILE A 87 -26.58 -11.38 2.78
CA ILE A 87 -25.72 -12.12 3.71
C ILE A 87 -26.06 -11.73 5.15
N LYS A 88 -26.28 -12.74 6.02
CA LYS A 88 -26.56 -12.55 7.45
C LYS A 88 -25.34 -12.75 8.34
N GLU A 89 -24.34 -13.49 7.86
CA GLU A 89 -23.17 -13.91 8.64
C GLU A 89 -21.86 -13.47 7.96
N PRO A 90 -20.75 -13.31 8.71
CA PRO A 90 -19.45 -13.05 8.12
C PRO A 90 -19.00 -14.11 7.12
N ILE A 91 -18.74 -13.71 5.87
CA ILE A 91 -18.18 -14.58 4.83
C ILE A 91 -16.67 -14.35 4.63
N ARG A 92 -16.05 -15.27 3.87
CA ARG A 92 -14.69 -15.12 3.34
C ARG A 92 -14.74 -14.59 1.92
N ILE A 93 -14.07 -13.47 1.69
CA ILE A 93 -13.99 -12.77 0.41
C ILE A 93 -12.57 -12.89 -0.13
N PHE A 94 -12.45 -13.19 -1.42
CA PHE A 94 -11.19 -13.11 -2.14
C PHE A 94 -11.21 -11.86 -3.02
N ASP A 95 -10.41 -10.86 -2.65
CA ASP A 95 -10.18 -9.67 -3.46
C ASP A 95 -8.97 -9.94 -4.36
N ALA A 96 -9.23 -10.21 -5.63
CA ALA A 96 -8.19 -10.52 -6.61
C ALA A 96 -7.43 -9.27 -7.10
N THR A 97 -7.87 -8.07 -6.70
CA THR A 97 -7.37 -6.78 -7.17
C THR A 97 -7.20 -5.82 -6.00
N ALA A 98 -6.46 -6.26 -4.99
CA ALA A 98 -6.31 -5.60 -3.70
C ALA A 98 -6.02 -4.09 -3.82
N GLY A 99 -5.13 -3.69 -4.73
CA GLY A 99 -4.73 -2.31 -4.93
C GLY A 99 -4.23 -1.70 -3.63
N LEU A 100 -4.91 -0.65 -3.17
CA LEU A 100 -4.63 0.02 -1.89
C LEU A 100 -5.52 -0.50 -0.73
N LEU A 101 -6.13 -1.67 -0.88
CA LEU A 101 -7.11 -2.29 0.02
C LEU A 101 -8.37 -1.46 0.28
N SER A 102 -8.70 -0.50 -0.58
CA SER A 102 -9.73 0.49 -0.30
C SER A 102 -11.10 -0.11 -0.02
N ASP A 103 -11.48 -1.17 -0.72
CA ASP A 103 -12.76 -1.88 -0.52
C ASP A 103 -12.58 -3.12 0.37
N ALA A 104 -11.47 -3.84 0.23
CA ALA A 104 -11.11 -4.96 1.11
C ALA A 104 -11.18 -4.59 2.60
N ILE A 105 -10.64 -3.44 2.98
CA ILE A 105 -10.62 -3.01 4.38
C ILE A 105 -12.02 -2.65 4.90
N ILE A 106 -12.94 -2.24 4.02
CA ILE A 106 -14.34 -2.00 4.39
C ILE A 106 -15.02 -3.32 4.69
N PHE A 107 -14.85 -4.33 3.85
CA PHE A 107 -15.39 -5.66 4.12
C PHE A 107 -14.81 -6.26 5.41
N LEU A 108 -13.50 -6.09 5.64
CA LEU A 108 -12.86 -6.48 6.88
C LEU A 108 -13.47 -5.75 8.09
N SER A 109 -13.70 -4.44 7.98
CA SER A 109 -14.29 -3.61 9.05
C SER A 109 -15.75 -3.96 9.33
N LEU A 110 -16.48 -4.50 8.34
CA LEU A 110 -17.84 -5.04 8.50
C LEU A 110 -17.84 -6.44 9.14
N GLY A 111 -16.67 -6.99 9.48
CA GLY A 111 -16.51 -8.27 10.15
C GLY A 111 -16.26 -9.46 9.23
N HIS A 112 -16.17 -9.25 7.90
CA HIS A 112 -15.84 -10.32 6.96
C HIS A 112 -14.35 -10.69 7.04
N LYS A 113 -14.02 -11.87 6.53
CA LYS A 113 -12.62 -12.28 6.33
C LYS A 113 -12.24 -11.97 4.90
N VAL A 114 -11.10 -11.31 4.68
CA VAL A 114 -10.64 -10.97 3.33
C VAL A 114 -9.27 -11.58 3.08
N ILE A 115 -9.11 -12.23 1.93
CA ILE A 115 -7.82 -12.58 1.34
C ILE A 115 -7.65 -11.66 0.14
N ALA A 116 -6.67 -10.75 0.21
CA ALA A 116 -6.44 -9.76 -0.83
C ALA A 116 -5.15 -10.11 -1.60
N CYS A 117 -5.22 -10.11 -2.92
CA CYS A 117 -4.12 -10.40 -3.83
C CYS A 117 -3.75 -9.15 -4.61
N GLU A 118 -2.46 -8.80 -4.63
CA GLU A 118 -1.90 -7.69 -5.40
C GLU A 118 -0.79 -8.20 -6.30
N GLN A 119 -0.83 -7.83 -7.57
CA GLN A 119 0.17 -8.24 -8.56
C GLN A 119 1.38 -7.30 -8.59
N SER A 120 1.17 -6.01 -8.35
CA SER A 120 2.22 -5.00 -8.31
C SER A 120 3.04 -5.20 -7.05
N LYS A 121 4.29 -5.65 -7.20
CA LYS A 121 5.21 -5.83 -6.07
C LYS A 121 5.39 -4.53 -5.26
N ILE A 122 5.35 -3.36 -5.91
CA ILE A 122 5.48 -2.06 -5.24
C ILE A 122 4.24 -1.79 -4.39
N LEU A 123 3.03 -1.91 -4.95
CA LEU A 123 1.79 -1.69 -4.18
C LEU A 123 1.66 -2.71 -3.05
N TYR A 124 1.99 -3.97 -3.31
CA TYR A 124 2.06 -5.02 -2.29
C TYR A 124 2.94 -4.60 -1.12
N LEU A 125 4.15 -4.10 -1.37
CA LEU A 125 5.05 -3.66 -0.30
C LEU A 125 4.50 -2.44 0.46
N LEU A 126 3.90 -1.47 -0.24
CA LEU A 126 3.31 -0.29 0.39
C LEU A 126 2.14 -0.67 1.31
N VAL A 127 1.27 -1.57 0.84
CA VAL A 127 0.15 -2.10 1.63
C VAL A 127 0.66 -2.94 2.80
N LEU A 128 1.65 -3.81 2.56
CA LEU A 128 2.24 -4.64 3.60
C LEU A 128 2.87 -3.78 4.70
N ASP A 129 3.54 -2.68 4.34
CA ASP A 129 4.09 -1.74 5.31
C ASP A 129 3.00 -1.14 6.19
N ALA A 130 1.86 -0.74 5.61
CA ALA A 130 0.73 -0.17 6.34
C ALA A 130 -0.08 -1.17 7.19
N CYS A 131 0.11 -2.48 6.98
CA CYS A 131 -0.52 -3.54 7.77
C CYS A 131 0.31 -3.97 8.99
N ASN A 132 1.58 -3.56 9.09
CA ASN A 132 2.49 -3.91 10.19
C ASN A 132 2.63 -2.75 11.19
#